data_AF-A0A933YGR4-F1
#
_entry.id   AF-A0A933YGR4-F1
#
_cell.length_a   1.000
_cell.length_b   1.000
_cell.length_c   1.000
_cell.angle_alpha   90.00
_cell.angle_beta   90.00
_cell.angle_gamma   90.00
#
_symmetry.space_group_name_H-M   'P 1'
#
loop_
_entity.id
_entity.type
_entity.pdbx_description
1 polymer ?
#
loop_
_entity_poly.entity_id
_entity_poly.type
_entity_poly.pdbx_seq_one_letter_code
_entity_poly.pdbx_strand_id
1 'polypeptide(L)'
;MNLGQSMFAAAALSLMGYVALNSNRGITNVHDNINVAESGITAVSLATSIIEEATGKMFDAKIEDATTGALTNTNQLTSPNALGPGATEKYRGGACDFNDFDDFNNLFLVFKSTNSLDTARTPGSHWETIVPGIRAKYYVKCKVEYVRPDSLNRASLYTTWHKKITVTVINPALRDTLAIPAVMSFWN
;
A
#
# COMPACT_ATOMS: atom_id res chain seq x y z
N MET A 1 45.84 -2.62 -48.05
CA MET A 1 44.83 -3.40 -47.28
C MET A 1 44.00 -4.15 -48.29
N ASN A 2 44.06 -5.49 -48.30
CA ASN A 2 43.37 -6.28 -49.32
C ASN A 2 41.86 -6.32 -49.04
N LEU A 3 41.05 -6.22 -50.10
CA LEU A 3 39.58 -6.14 -50.07
C LEU A 3 38.92 -7.22 -49.19
N GLY A 4 39.51 -8.42 -49.13
CA GLY A 4 39.05 -9.51 -48.26
C GLY A 4 39.19 -9.22 -46.76
N GLN A 5 40.25 -8.54 -46.33
CA GLN A 5 40.44 -8.17 -44.92
C GLN A 5 39.44 -7.09 -44.47
N SER A 6 39.08 -6.16 -45.36
CA SER A 6 38.02 -5.18 -45.08
C SER A 6 36.62 -5.82 -45.01
N MET A 7 36.34 -6.85 -45.82
CA MET A 7 35.07 -7.57 -45.75
C MET A 7 34.95 -8.40 -44.46
N PHE A 8 36.03 -9.05 -44.01
CA PHE A 8 36.04 -9.73 -42.71
C PHE A 8 35.88 -8.75 -41.55
N ALA A 9 36.53 -7.59 -41.60
CA ALA A 9 36.34 -6.54 -40.59
C ALA A 9 34.89 -6.03 -40.54
N ALA A 10 34.25 -5.81 -41.70
CA ALA A 10 32.84 -5.40 -41.76
C ALA A 10 31.89 -6.48 -41.22
N ALA A 11 32.13 -7.76 -41.54
CA ALA A 11 31.35 -8.86 -41.01
C ALA A 11 31.52 -9.00 -39.48
N ALA A 12 32.74 -8.88 -38.96
CA ALA A 12 33.01 -8.90 -37.53
C ALA A 12 32.31 -7.74 -36.79
N LEU A 13 32.31 -6.53 -37.37
CA LEU A 13 31.58 -5.39 -36.82
C LEU A 13 30.05 -5.59 -36.82
N SER A 14 29.50 -6.19 -37.89
CA SER A 14 28.07 -6.53 -37.93
C SER A 14 27.67 -7.58 -36.87
N LEU A 15 28.53 -8.58 -36.65
CA LEU A 15 28.31 -9.60 -35.63
C LEU A 15 28.42 -9.01 -34.22
N MET A 16 29.42 -8.15 -33.99
CA MET A 16 29.57 -7.43 -32.73
C MET A 16 28.36 -6.53 -32.46
N GLY A 17 27.87 -5.82 -33.48
CA GLY A 17 26.65 -5.02 -33.38
C GLY A 17 25.41 -5.85 -33.02
N TYR A 18 25.26 -7.03 -33.63
CA TYR A 18 24.18 -7.96 -33.32
C TYR A 18 24.23 -8.46 -31.86
N VAL A 19 25.42 -8.87 -31.40
CA VAL A 19 25.63 -9.31 -30.01
C VAL A 19 25.38 -8.18 -29.03
N ALA A 20 25.88 -6.97 -29.31
CA ALA A 20 25.66 -5.81 -28.46
C ALA A 20 24.18 -5.43 -28.35
N LEU A 21 23.43 -5.44 -29.47
CA LEU A 21 22.00 -5.15 -29.45
C LEU A 21 21.21 -6.21 -28.68
N ASN A 22 21.54 -7.49 -28.84
CA ASN A 22 20.87 -8.56 -28.09
C ASN A 22 21.22 -8.54 -26.60
N SER A 23 22.46 -8.21 -26.26
CA SER A 23 22.87 -7.99 -24.87
C SER A 23 22.11 -6.82 -24.25
N ASN A 24 22.04 -5.68 -24.94
CA ASN A 24 21.30 -4.51 -24.48
C ASN A 24 19.81 -4.80 -24.31
N ARG A 25 19.17 -5.50 -25.27
CA ARG A 25 17.77 -5.95 -25.14
C ARG A 25 17.59 -6.85 -23.92
N GLY A 26 18.52 -7.78 -23.69
CA GLY A 26 18.52 -8.63 -22.50
C GLY A 26 18.60 -7.80 -21.22
N ILE A 27 19.50 -6.83 -21.16
CA ILE A 27 19.70 -5.94 -20.01
C ILE A 27 18.45 -5.09 -19.75
N THR A 28 17.82 -4.51 -20.78
CA THR A 28 16.59 -3.71 -20.61
C THR A 28 15.45 -4.57 -20.07
N ASN A 29 15.23 -5.76 -20.63
CA ASN A 29 14.20 -6.67 -20.13
C ASN A 29 14.45 -7.08 -18.68
N VAL A 30 15.71 -7.33 -18.30
CA VAL A 30 16.07 -7.63 -16.90
C VAL A 30 15.78 -6.44 -15.99
N HIS A 31 16.13 -5.22 -16.40
CA HIS A 31 15.84 -4.02 -15.63
C HIS A 31 14.34 -3.79 -15.44
N ASP A 32 13.53 -3.98 -16.47
CA ASP A 32 12.08 -3.82 -16.36
C ASP A 32 11.47 -4.84 -15.39
N ASN A 33 11.92 -6.10 -15.45
CA ASN A 33 11.49 -7.12 -14.50
C ASN A 33 11.92 -6.82 -13.06
N ILE A 34 13.15 -6.33 -12.87
CA ILE A 34 13.64 -5.90 -11.55
C ILE A 34 12.80 -4.73 -11.02
N ASN A 35 12.50 -3.72 -11.85
CA ASN A 35 11.71 -2.56 -11.45
C ASN A 35 10.28 -2.95 -11.00
N VAL A 36 9.65 -3.89 -11.72
CA VAL A 36 8.34 -4.43 -11.34
C VAL A 36 8.43 -5.22 -10.03
N ALA A 37 9.45 -6.06 -9.87
CA ALA A 37 9.65 -6.84 -8.66
C ALA A 37 9.94 -5.96 -7.42
N GLU A 38 10.86 -5.00 -7.53
CA GLU A 38 11.16 -4.03 -6.46
C GLU A 38 9.90 -3.27 -6.02
N SER A 39 9.09 -2.85 -7.00
CA SER A 39 7.86 -2.13 -6.70
C SER A 39 6.77 -3.01 -6.09
N GLY A 40 6.69 -4.28 -6.51
CA GLY A 40 5.77 -5.25 -5.92
C GLY A 40 6.14 -5.56 -4.47
N ILE A 41 7.42 -5.82 -4.19
CA ILE A 41 7.91 -6.12 -2.84
C ILE A 41 7.68 -4.92 -1.91
N THR A 42 7.99 -3.71 -2.36
CA THR A 42 7.76 -2.49 -1.57
C THR A 42 6.27 -2.24 -1.34
N ALA A 43 5.41 -2.45 -2.35
CA ALA A 43 3.96 -2.31 -2.19
C ALA A 43 3.40 -3.31 -1.15
N VAL A 44 3.84 -4.57 -1.19
CA VAL A 44 3.45 -5.58 -0.19
C VAL A 44 3.94 -5.18 1.19
N SER A 45 5.20 -4.77 1.33
CA SER A 45 5.77 -4.36 2.61
C SER A 45 5.03 -3.16 3.23
N LEU A 46 4.69 -2.16 2.42
CA LEU A 46 3.88 -1.01 2.86
C LEU A 46 2.47 -1.45 3.28
N ALA A 47 1.82 -2.30 2.49
CA ALA A 47 0.48 -2.80 2.83
C ALA A 47 0.48 -3.58 4.13
N THR A 48 1.42 -4.52 4.30
CA THR A 48 1.57 -5.32 5.52
C THR A 48 1.87 -4.43 6.72
N SER A 49 2.78 -3.47 6.61
CA SER A 49 3.09 -2.56 7.72
C SER A 49 1.87 -1.78 8.20
N ILE A 50 1.02 -1.31 7.28
CA ILE A 50 -0.22 -0.60 7.65
C ILE A 50 -1.25 -1.55 8.26
N ILE A 51 -1.36 -2.77 7.75
CA ILE A 51 -2.24 -3.79 8.34
C ILE A 51 -1.77 -4.11 9.77
N GLU A 52 -0.48 -4.32 9.97
CA GLU A 52 0.11 -4.58 11.29
C GLU A 52 -0.14 -3.41 12.25
N GLU A 53 0.09 -2.17 11.81
CA GLU A 53 -0.20 -0.98 12.60
C GLU A 53 -1.68 -0.92 12.99
N ALA A 54 -2.60 -1.15 12.05
CA ALA A 54 -4.02 -1.15 12.33
C ALA A 54 -4.42 -2.28 13.30
N THR A 55 -3.95 -3.51 13.06
CA THR A 55 -4.26 -4.67 13.92
C THR A 55 -3.62 -4.60 15.30
N GLY A 56 -2.60 -3.75 15.49
CA GLY A 56 -2.01 -3.47 16.78
C GLY A 56 -2.83 -2.49 17.64
N LYS A 57 -3.85 -1.85 17.07
CA LYS A 57 -4.78 -0.96 17.78
C LYS A 57 -5.98 -1.73 18.32
N MET A 58 -6.73 -1.08 19.20
CA MET A 58 -7.94 -1.65 19.76
C MET A 58 -9.01 -1.83 18.68
N PHE A 59 -9.95 -2.76 18.88
CA PHE A 59 -11.02 -2.99 17.90
C PHE A 59 -11.98 -1.82 17.77
N ASP A 60 -12.19 -1.08 18.85
CA ASP A 60 -13.10 0.05 18.94
C ASP A 60 -12.69 0.90 20.15
N ALA A 61 -12.77 2.23 20.05
CA ALA A 61 -12.45 3.15 21.12
C ALA A 61 -13.28 2.89 22.39
N LYS A 62 -14.47 2.30 22.26
CA LYS A 62 -15.33 1.93 23.41
C LYS A 62 -14.79 0.82 24.28
N ILE A 63 -13.76 0.10 23.85
CA ILE A 63 -13.09 -0.94 24.64
C ILE A 63 -12.11 -0.31 25.64
N GLU A 64 -11.48 0.82 25.29
CA GLU A 64 -10.51 1.50 26.15
C GLU A 64 -11.19 2.33 27.27
N ASP A 65 -12.46 2.70 27.09
CA ASP A 65 -13.20 3.48 28.07
C ASP A 65 -13.49 2.66 29.34
N ALA A 66 -12.72 2.91 30.39
CA ALA A 66 -12.80 2.28 31.71
C ALA A 66 -14.18 2.38 32.39
N THR A 67 -15.12 3.17 31.83
CA THR A 67 -16.49 3.27 32.33
C THR A 67 -17.46 2.25 31.72
N THR A 68 -17.06 1.59 30.62
CA THR A 68 -17.87 0.57 29.96
C THR A 68 -17.34 -0.79 30.37
N GLY A 69 -18.09 -1.54 31.20
CA GLY A 69 -17.80 -2.96 31.44
C GLY A 69 -17.72 -3.75 30.12
N ALA A 70 -17.26 -5.01 30.18
CA ALA A 70 -17.11 -5.88 29.01
C ALA A 70 -18.25 -5.71 27.99
N LEU A 71 -17.92 -5.44 26.73
CA LEU A 71 -18.90 -5.20 25.67
C LEU A 71 -19.72 -6.47 25.44
N THR A 72 -21.01 -6.43 25.76
CA THR A 72 -21.92 -7.59 25.64
C THR A 72 -22.80 -7.53 24.40
N ASN A 73 -22.86 -6.38 23.74
CA ASN A 73 -23.73 -6.16 22.59
C ASN A 73 -23.01 -5.38 21.48
N THR A 74 -23.20 -5.79 20.22
CA THR A 74 -22.63 -5.12 19.05
C THR A 74 -23.14 -3.70 18.85
N ASN A 75 -24.28 -3.34 19.42
CA ASN A 75 -24.83 -1.98 19.35
C ASN A 75 -24.00 -0.93 20.13
N GLN A 76 -23.08 -1.38 20.98
CA GLN A 76 -22.19 -0.50 21.73
C GLN A 76 -20.97 -0.04 20.91
N LEU A 77 -20.71 -0.71 19.78
CA LEU A 77 -19.63 -0.39 18.86
C LEU A 77 -19.95 0.84 18.01
N THR A 78 -18.92 1.43 17.40
CA THR A 78 -19.08 2.52 16.44
C THR A 78 -20.04 2.11 15.31
N SER A 79 -20.97 3.01 14.99
CA SER A 79 -21.95 2.77 13.91
C SER A 79 -21.24 2.56 12.57
N PRO A 80 -21.72 1.68 11.67
CA PRO A 80 -21.09 1.45 10.36
C PRO A 80 -20.95 2.72 9.50
N ASN A 81 -21.80 3.73 9.71
CA ASN A 81 -21.75 5.01 9.00
C ASN A 81 -20.81 6.04 9.65
N ALA A 82 -20.30 5.74 10.85
CA ALA A 82 -19.39 6.59 11.61
C ALA A 82 -17.97 6.03 11.64
N LEU A 83 -17.66 5.00 10.83
CA LEU A 83 -16.32 4.43 10.71
C LEU A 83 -15.34 5.46 10.13
N GLY A 84 -14.21 5.62 10.78
CA GLY A 84 -13.17 6.58 10.42
C GLY A 84 -12.75 7.41 11.62
N PRO A 85 -11.71 8.22 11.45
CA PRO A 85 -11.15 8.97 12.55
C PRO A 85 -12.14 9.99 13.09
N GLY A 86 -12.17 10.12 14.41
CA GLY A 86 -12.87 11.19 15.09
C GLY A 86 -12.42 12.57 14.61
N ALA A 87 -13.24 13.59 14.86
CA ALA A 87 -13.02 14.94 14.32
C ALA A 87 -11.65 15.56 14.68
N THR A 88 -11.03 15.12 15.77
CA THR A 88 -9.72 15.57 16.23
C THR A 88 -8.57 14.62 15.86
N GLU A 89 -8.87 13.39 15.45
CA GLU A 89 -7.90 12.33 15.23
C GLU A 89 -7.27 12.42 13.84
N LYS A 90 -5.96 12.13 13.79
CA LYS A 90 -5.15 12.21 12.56
C LYS A 90 -4.08 11.15 12.60
N TYR A 91 -3.82 10.54 11.44
CA TYR A 91 -2.73 9.59 11.30
C TYR A 91 -1.39 10.23 11.65
N ARG A 92 -0.70 9.69 12.66
CA ARG A 92 0.54 10.23 13.24
C ARG A 92 0.36 11.63 13.83
N GLY A 93 -0.80 11.89 14.45
CA GLY A 93 -1.17 13.15 15.10
C GLY A 93 -0.53 13.39 16.48
N GLY A 94 0.24 12.43 17.00
CA GLY A 94 0.83 12.50 18.34
C GLY A 94 -0.24 12.32 19.42
N ALA A 95 -0.64 13.39 20.09
CA ALA A 95 -1.68 13.34 21.14
C ALA A 95 -3.09 13.10 20.59
N CYS A 96 -3.29 13.27 19.28
CA CYS A 96 -4.53 12.96 18.57
C CYS A 96 -4.31 11.91 17.47
N ASP A 97 -3.43 10.94 17.73
CA ASP A 97 -3.21 9.81 16.82
C ASP A 97 -4.39 8.83 16.84
N PHE A 98 -4.44 7.95 15.86
CA PHE A 98 -5.44 6.88 15.77
C PHE A 98 -5.35 5.96 17.00
N ASN A 99 -6.48 5.74 17.65
CA ASN A 99 -6.60 4.94 18.86
C ASN A 99 -7.21 3.56 18.61
N ASP A 100 -7.97 3.39 17.52
CA ASP A 100 -8.63 2.13 17.18
C ASP A 100 -8.49 1.73 15.72
N PHE A 101 -9.08 0.58 15.37
CA PHE A 101 -8.97 -0.04 14.07
C PHE A 101 -9.81 0.66 12.99
N ASP A 102 -10.94 1.27 13.34
CA ASP A 102 -11.82 1.94 12.39
C ASP A 102 -11.34 3.32 11.95
N ASP A 103 -10.44 3.94 12.71
CA ASP A 103 -9.74 5.17 12.31
C ASP A 103 -9.00 5.05 10.96
N PHE A 104 -8.63 3.84 10.57
CA PHE A 104 -7.98 3.58 9.28
C PHE A 104 -8.96 3.68 8.11
N ASN A 105 -10.26 3.87 8.33
CA ASN A 105 -11.22 4.02 7.24
C ASN A 105 -10.98 5.31 6.45
N ASN A 106 -10.96 5.20 5.12
CA ASN A 106 -10.69 6.30 4.19
C ASN A 106 -9.31 6.96 4.35
N LEU A 107 -8.38 6.32 5.05
CA LEU A 107 -7.01 6.80 5.17
C LEU A 107 -6.35 6.84 3.78
N PHE A 108 -5.64 7.92 3.49
CA PHE A 108 -4.87 8.09 2.25
C PHE A 108 -3.48 8.61 2.56
N LEU A 109 -2.48 7.76 2.38
CA LEU A 109 -1.06 8.03 2.61
C LEU A 109 -0.30 8.08 1.29
N VAL A 110 0.78 8.85 1.28
CA VAL A 110 1.68 8.94 0.12
C VAL A 110 3.13 8.73 0.56
N PHE A 111 3.76 7.71 0.02
CA PHE A 111 5.19 7.48 0.18
C PHE A 111 5.92 7.93 -1.08
N LYS A 112 6.86 8.85 -0.93
CA LYS A 112 7.57 9.49 -2.04
C LYS A 112 9.01 9.01 -2.10
N SER A 113 9.52 8.88 -3.31
CA SER A 113 10.94 8.67 -3.53
C SER A 113 11.73 9.93 -3.17
N THR A 114 13.06 9.81 -3.09
CA THR A 114 13.96 10.96 -2.95
C THR A 114 14.11 11.78 -4.24
N ASN A 115 13.39 11.42 -5.31
CA ASN A 115 13.41 12.15 -6.57
C ASN A 115 12.74 13.53 -6.40
N SER A 116 13.42 14.58 -6.85
CA SER A 116 12.92 15.96 -6.81
C SER A 116 11.61 16.12 -7.60
N LEU A 117 11.38 15.29 -8.62
CA LEU A 117 10.15 15.28 -9.42
C LEU A 117 8.92 14.78 -8.64
N ASP A 118 9.11 13.94 -7.62
CA ASP A 118 8.03 13.34 -6.82
C ASP A 118 7.67 14.17 -5.58
N THR A 119 8.37 15.28 -5.34
CA THR A 119 8.29 16.04 -4.09
C THR A 119 6.99 16.84 -3.95
N ALA A 120 6.29 17.13 -5.06
CA ALA A 120 5.05 17.89 -5.06
C ALA A 120 3.98 17.26 -4.13
N ARG A 121 3.27 18.10 -3.38
CA ARG A 121 2.19 17.68 -2.48
C ARG A 121 1.06 17.01 -3.27
N THR A 122 0.59 15.85 -2.81
CA THR A 122 -0.58 15.20 -3.40
C THR A 122 -1.86 15.78 -2.80
N PRO A 123 -2.79 16.30 -3.60
CA PRO A 123 -4.06 16.79 -3.08
C PRO A 123 -4.84 15.67 -2.37
N GLY A 124 -5.41 15.98 -1.19
CA GLY A 124 -6.23 15.04 -0.43
C GLY A 124 -5.48 13.97 0.36
N SER A 125 -4.15 13.93 0.32
CA SER A 125 -3.37 13.03 1.19
C SER A 125 -3.51 13.46 2.65
N HIS A 126 -3.80 12.51 3.53
CA HIS A 126 -3.81 12.73 4.98
C HIS A 126 -2.39 12.90 5.52
N TRP A 127 -1.44 12.17 4.93
CA TRP A 127 -0.03 12.22 5.32
C TRP A 127 0.86 11.86 4.13
N GLU A 128 2.05 12.47 4.08
CA GLU A 128 3.08 12.14 3.08
C GLU A 128 4.48 12.10 3.72
N THR A 129 5.34 11.20 3.24
CA THR A 129 6.78 11.24 3.58
C THR A 129 7.65 10.86 2.40
N ILE A 130 8.93 11.18 2.53
CA ILE A 130 10.00 10.68 1.68
C ILE A 130 10.62 9.48 2.37
N VAL A 131 10.66 8.33 1.69
CA VAL A 131 11.31 7.12 2.20
C VAL A 131 12.64 6.92 1.49
N PRO A 132 13.77 6.87 2.21
CA PRO A 132 15.04 6.51 1.62
C PRO A 132 14.98 5.10 1.00
N GLY A 133 15.44 4.96 -0.23
CA GLY A 133 15.56 3.66 -0.90
C GLY A 133 14.36 3.25 -1.77
N ILE A 134 13.21 3.93 -1.71
CA ILE A 134 12.14 3.70 -2.68
C ILE A 134 12.40 4.55 -3.95
N ARG A 135 12.13 3.96 -5.11
CA ARG A 135 12.46 4.56 -6.43
C ARG A 135 11.25 5.15 -7.16
N ALA A 136 10.07 5.06 -6.55
CA ALA A 136 8.80 5.52 -7.10
C ALA A 136 7.90 6.06 -6.00
N LYS A 137 6.81 6.72 -6.42
CA LYS A 137 5.75 7.22 -5.56
C LYS A 137 4.69 6.15 -5.35
N TYR A 138 4.23 5.97 -4.12
CA TYR A 138 3.17 5.02 -3.75
C TYR A 138 2.01 5.74 -3.07
N TYR A 139 0.81 5.43 -3.51
CA TYR A 139 -0.45 5.83 -2.90
C TYR A 139 -1.02 4.65 -2.13
N VAL A 140 -1.17 4.81 -0.82
CA VAL A 140 -1.74 3.77 0.05
C VAL A 140 -3.09 4.27 0.54
N LYS A 141 -4.15 3.52 0.24
CA LYS A 141 -5.51 3.81 0.67
C LYS A 141 -6.04 2.69 1.52
N CYS A 142 -6.71 3.02 2.61
CA CYS A 142 -7.31 2.04 3.49
C CYS A 142 -8.83 2.22 3.51
N LYS A 143 -9.54 1.10 3.56
CA LYS A 143 -10.98 1.07 3.76
C LYS A 143 -11.30 0.04 4.83
N VAL A 144 -12.07 0.43 5.84
CA VAL A 144 -12.51 -0.46 6.90
C VAL A 144 -14.01 -0.64 6.80
N GLU A 145 -14.46 -1.88 6.87
CA GLU A 145 -15.87 -2.24 6.75
C GLU A 145 -16.21 -3.35 7.74
N TYR A 146 -17.38 -3.29 8.37
CA TYR A 146 -17.89 -4.46 9.08
C TYR A 146 -18.18 -5.59 8.10
N VAL A 147 -17.89 -6.82 8.49
CA VAL A 147 -18.16 -8.01 7.68
C VAL A 147 -18.85 -9.08 8.53
N ARG A 148 -19.57 -9.97 7.85
CA ARG A 148 -20.17 -11.14 8.48
C ARG A 148 -19.34 -12.39 8.16
N PRO A 149 -19.32 -13.40 9.04
CA PRO A 149 -18.60 -14.65 8.78
C PRO A 149 -19.10 -15.40 7.53
N ASP A 150 -20.38 -15.23 7.17
CA ASP A 150 -21.00 -15.82 5.99
C ASP A 150 -20.64 -15.09 4.67
N SER A 151 -20.10 -13.87 4.75
CA SER A 151 -19.94 -12.98 3.60
C SER A 151 -18.84 -11.93 3.80
N LEU A 152 -17.58 -12.37 3.81
CA LEU A 152 -16.40 -11.50 4.00
C LEU A 152 -16.20 -10.44 2.89
N ASN A 153 -16.75 -10.67 1.69
CA ASN A 153 -16.61 -9.75 0.56
C ASN A 153 -17.66 -8.63 0.54
N ARG A 154 -18.66 -8.69 1.42
CA ARG A 154 -19.75 -7.71 1.46
C ARG A 154 -19.72 -6.95 2.78
N ALA A 155 -19.74 -5.62 2.68
CA ALA A 155 -19.89 -4.76 3.85
C ALA A 155 -21.25 -5.04 4.53
N SER A 156 -21.21 -5.22 5.84
CA SER A 156 -22.38 -5.31 6.69
C SER A 156 -22.91 -3.91 7.00
N LEU A 157 -24.23 -3.73 6.87
CA LEU A 157 -24.92 -2.51 7.29
C LEU A 157 -25.15 -2.44 8.80
N TYR A 158 -24.80 -3.51 9.52
CA TYR A 158 -24.93 -3.64 10.97
C TYR A 158 -23.56 -3.87 11.59
N THR A 159 -23.39 -3.43 12.82
CA THR A 159 -22.18 -3.72 13.60
C THR A 159 -22.04 -5.22 13.80
N THR A 160 -20.81 -5.70 13.67
CA THR A 160 -20.44 -7.11 13.89
C THR A 160 -19.12 -7.15 14.67
N TRP A 161 -18.80 -8.30 15.23
CA TRP A 161 -17.50 -8.53 15.90
C TRP A 161 -16.33 -8.70 14.93
N HIS A 162 -16.54 -8.44 13.63
CA HIS A 162 -15.54 -8.61 12.59
C HIS A 162 -15.47 -7.37 11.72
N LYS A 163 -14.31 -6.71 11.71
CA LYS A 163 -13.99 -5.59 10.82
C LYS A 163 -12.95 -6.08 9.80
N LYS A 164 -13.15 -5.75 8.53
CA LYS A 164 -12.21 -6.03 7.45
C LYS A 164 -11.56 -4.72 7.02
N ILE A 165 -10.23 -4.68 7.00
CA ILE A 165 -9.46 -3.62 6.37
C ILE A 165 -9.04 -4.09 4.96
N THR A 166 -9.19 -3.23 3.98
CA THR A 166 -8.63 -3.43 2.63
C THR A 166 -7.63 -2.33 2.37
N VAL A 167 -6.35 -2.69 2.28
CA VAL A 167 -5.27 -1.76 1.97
C VAL A 167 -4.95 -1.86 0.49
N THR A 168 -5.14 -0.75 -0.22
CA THR A 168 -4.90 -0.63 -1.65
C THR A 168 -3.64 0.22 -1.88
N VAL A 169 -2.64 -0.36 -2.51
CA VAL A 169 -1.38 0.30 -2.86
C VAL A 169 -1.30 0.49 -4.37
N ILE A 170 -1.13 1.73 -4.81
CA ILE A 170 -1.06 2.13 -6.21
C ILE A 170 0.28 2.81 -6.44
N ASN A 171 1.03 2.32 -7.43
CA ASN A 171 2.22 3.01 -7.94
C ASN A 171 1.87 3.63 -9.30
N PRO A 172 1.86 4.97 -9.48
CA PRO A 172 1.48 5.60 -10.75
C PRO A 172 2.37 5.24 -11.94
N ALA A 173 3.62 4.84 -11.68
CA ALA A 173 4.56 4.42 -12.72
C ALA A 173 4.30 2.98 -13.19
N LEU A 174 3.52 2.19 -12.43
CA LEU A 174 3.13 0.84 -12.78
C LEU A 174 1.63 0.77 -13.06
N ARG A 175 1.22 -0.16 -13.94
CA ARG A 175 -0.20 -0.36 -14.23
C ARG A 175 -0.96 -1.11 -13.15
N ASP A 176 -0.25 -1.84 -12.29
CA ASP A 176 -0.87 -2.76 -11.34
C ASP A 176 -1.25 -2.06 -10.02
N THR A 177 -2.38 -2.49 -9.46
CA THR A 177 -2.91 -2.02 -8.18
C THR A 177 -3.01 -3.21 -7.24
N LEU A 178 -2.23 -3.16 -6.16
CA LEU A 178 -2.24 -4.21 -5.15
C LEU A 178 -3.32 -3.91 -4.11
N ALA A 179 -4.22 -4.85 -3.84
CA ALA A 179 -5.21 -4.74 -2.77
C ALA A 179 -5.09 -5.95 -1.83
N ILE A 180 -4.73 -5.70 -0.57
CA ILE A 180 -4.58 -6.73 0.46
C ILE A 180 -5.70 -6.57 1.50
N PRO A 181 -6.63 -7.53 1.60
CA PRO A 181 -7.62 -7.56 2.67
C PRO A 181 -7.05 -8.26 3.92
N ALA A 182 -7.39 -7.75 5.09
CA ALA A 182 -7.18 -8.41 6.38
C ALA A 182 -8.43 -8.28 7.25
N VAL A 183 -8.68 -9.25 8.13
CA VAL A 183 -9.85 -9.27 9.00
C VAL A 183 -9.39 -9.27 10.45
N MET A 184 -9.91 -8.33 11.22
CA MET A 184 -9.77 -8.30 12.67
C MET A 184 -11.06 -8.73 13.31
N SER A 185 -10.96 -9.65 14.28
CA SER A 185 -12.10 -10.18 15.02
C SER A 185 -11.93 -9.89 16.49
N PHE A 186 -13.01 -9.41 17.11
CA PHE A 186 -13.09 -9.27 18.55
C PHE A 186 -13.76 -10.52 19.13
N TRP A 187 -13.17 -11.07 20.20
CA TRP A 187 -13.72 -12.20 20.93
C TRP A 187 -14.14 -11.69 22.31
N ASN A 188 -15.42 -11.86 22.64
CA ASN A 188 -15.99 -11.62 23.96
C ASN A 188 -16.15 -12.97 24.68
#